data_AF-A0A9P3PPP4-F1
#
_entry.id   AF-A0A9P3PPP4-F1
#
_cell.length_a   1.000
_cell.length_b   1.000
_cell.length_c   1.000
_cell.angle_alpha   90.00
_cell.angle_beta   90.00
_cell.angle_gamma   90.00
#
_symmetry.space_group_name_H-M   'P 1'
#
loop_
_entity.id
_entity.type
_entity.pdbx_description
1 polymer ?
#
loop_
_entity_poly.entity_id
_entity_poly.type
_entity_poly.pdbx_seq_one_letter_code
_entity_poly.pdbx_strand_id
1 'polypeptide(L)'
;MFRSAILLCFATLALGLSVGDLKVSVKPVSSSVKSVDDIVISAIVSNPTDKDIRVIAKNNILDPSATKSFSVSKNGQDVLFSGVKATYDLTADAIYKTIPAGSSIAVNHTGLGALYDFEHVGTGTFSFAPNSLFQTGPDAKPLVVDTPAINVQVTHDVKKREFYRRQSTPTCSDSGRLQILTDSLSYARSLAGGAATDIRSHPTSAEFNTYFGGNSQDDIWYRLDIIAGDLPSSGTRIISCTDPQGLCGPSSGVIAYTLLVTSGGNIVGSDIYTCDIFFTSVGTTPSICQNGFDSTTSSRGGVILHELSHATSGTADLGYGCSVAAGLSVADKRNNADNYRCMGLAIYKHYNC
;
A
#
# COMPACT_ATOMS: atom_id res chain seq x y z
N MET A 1 8.45 -0.57 -67.30
CA MET A 1 9.60 -0.19 -66.45
C MET A 1 9.07 0.16 -65.07
N PHE A 2 8.90 -0.82 -64.17
CA PHE A 2 8.51 -0.55 -62.78
C PHE A 2 9.77 -0.56 -61.92
N ARG A 3 10.14 0.61 -61.39
CA ARG A 3 11.24 0.77 -60.44
C ARG A 3 10.72 0.40 -59.05
N SER A 4 11.09 -0.79 -58.57
CA SER A 4 10.91 -1.15 -57.16
C SER A 4 11.94 -0.38 -56.33
N ALA A 5 11.46 0.56 -55.52
CA ALA A 5 12.26 1.20 -54.48
C ALA A 5 12.46 0.20 -53.34
N ILE A 6 13.70 -0.27 -53.17
CA ILE A 6 14.10 -1.07 -52.01
C ILE A 6 14.24 -0.11 -50.83
N LEU A 7 13.29 -0.14 -49.89
CA LEU A 7 13.48 0.44 -48.57
C LEU A 7 14.55 -0.40 -47.85
N LEU A 8 15.78 0.11 -47.76
CA LEU A 8 16.76 -0.39 -46.80
C LEU A 8 16.30 0.02 -45.40
N CYS A 9 15.71 -0.92 -44.68
CA CYS A 9 15.52 -0.81 -43.24
C CYS A 9 16.90 -0.99 -42.60
N PHE A 10 17.56 0.11 -42.22
CA PHE A 10 18.75 0.05 -41.37
C PHE A 10 18.34 -0.52 -40.02
N ALA A 11 18.58 -1.81 -39.81
CA ALA A 11 18.59 -2.38 -38.48
C ALA A 11 19.70 -1.67 -37.69
N THR A 12 19.33 -0.74 -36.81
CA THR A 12 20.23 -0.19 -35.82
C THR A 12 20.69 -1.34 -34.94
N LEU A 13 21.92 -1.82 -35.14
CA LEU A 13 22.59 -2.67 -34.16
C LEU A 13 22.54 -1.91 -32.83
N ALA A 14 21.77 -2.41 -31.86
CA ALA A 14 21.79 -1.91 -30.51
C ALA A 14 23.17 -2.21 -29.91
N LEU A 15 24.11 -1.28 -30.10
CA LEU A 15 25.40 -1.35 -29.44
C LEU A 15 25.14 -1.33 -27.92
N GLY A 16 25.69 -2.32 -27.22
CA GLY A 16 25.65 -2.37 -25.76
C GLY A 16 26.43 -1.19 -25.17
N LEU A 17 26.03 -0.76 -23.98
CA LEU A 17 26.72 0.31 -23.25
C LEU A 17 28.13 -0.11 -22.84
N SER A 18 29.07 0.82 -22.92
CA SER A 18 30.47 0.69 -22.53
C SER A 18 30.84 1.69 -21.43
N VAL A 19 31.91 1.38 -20.69
CA VAL A 19 32.45 2.29 -19.67
C VAL A 19 32.83 3.63 -20.35
N GLY A 20 32.29 4.73 -19.83
CA GLY A 20 32.48 6.08 -20.38
C GLY A 20 31.29 6.62 -21.17
N ASP A 21 30.37 5.76 -21.62
CA ASP A 21 29.16 6.16 -22.37
C ASP A 21 28.19 6.96 -21.51
N LEU A 22 28.20 6.70 -20.19
CA LEU A 22 27.41 7.44 -19.22
C LEU A 22 28.30 7.87 -18.05
N LYS A 23 28.02 9.07 -17.54
CA LYS A 23 28.56 9.56 -16.27
C LYS A 23 27.43 9.77 -15.29
N VAL A 24 27.64 9.38 -14.04
CA VAL A 24 26.66 9.54 -12.98
C VAL A 24 27.23 10.45 -11.90
N SER A 25 26.41 11.38 -11.43
CA SER A 25 26.69 12.20 -10.26
C SER A 25 25.48 12.19 -9.32
N VAL A 26 25.72 11.95 -8.04
CA VAL A 26 24.70 12.05 -6.99
C VAL A 26 25.16 13.03 -5.93
N LYS A 27 24.21 13.85 -5.45
CA LYS A 27 24.46 14.78 -4.35
C LYS A 27 23.23 14.91 -3.47
N PRO A 28 23.40 14.95 -2.13
CA PRO A 28 22.29 15.33 -1.27
C PRO A 28 22.05 16.83 -1.42
N VAL A 29 20.80 17.27 -1.37
CA VAL A 29 20.44 18.69 -1.34
C VAL A 29 20.89 19.33 -0.01
N SER A 30 20.84 18.55 1.08
CA SER A 30 21.42 18.91 2.37
C SER A 30 22.20 17.74 2.96
N SER A 31 23.41 17.98 3.47
CA SER A 31 24.23 16.96 4.14
C SER A 31 23.71 16.59 5.54
N SER A 32 22.83 17.41 6.13
CA SER A 32 22.21 17.18 7.43
C SER A 32 20.76 17.65 7.44
N VAL A 33 19.88 16.83 8.01
CA VAL A 33 18.43 17.08 8.11
C VAL A 33 17.89 16.70 9.49
N LYS A 34 16.71 17.22 9.84
CA LYS A 34 16.04 16.87 11.09
C LYS A 34 15.23 15.59 10.97
N SER A 35 14.54 15.42 9.84
CA SER A 35 13.66 14.29 9.56
C SER A 35 14.12 13.52 8.33
N VAL A 36 13.80 12.22 8.29
CA VAL A 36 13.94 11.39 7.08
C VAL A 36 13.06 11.87 5.92
N ASP A 37 12.02 12.66 6.18
CA ASP A 37 11.18 13.29 5.14
C ASP A 37 11.91 14.37 4.35
N ASP A 38 12.90 15.00 4.97
CA ASP A 38 13.65 16.12 4.38
C ASP A 38 14.82 15.63 3.51
N ILE A 39 15.04 14.31 3.42
CA ILE A 39 16.10 13.74 2.61
C ILE A 39 15.72 13.91 1.13
N VAL A 40 16.48 14.75 0.44
CA VAL A 40 16.41 14.92 -1.01
C VAL A 40 17.76 14.65 -1.62
N ILE A 41 17.81 13.74 -2.59
CA ILE A 41 19.02 13.38 -3.33
C ILE A 41 18.82 13.69 -4.81
N SER A 42 19.67 14.55 -5.37
CA SER A 42 19.71 14.81 -6.80
C SER A 42 20.66 13.83 -7.48
N ALA A 43 20.14 13.06 -8.43
CA ALA A 43 20.92 12.23 -9.33
C ALA A 43 20.97 12.85 -10.72
N ILE A 44 22.14 12.87 -11.34
CA ILE A 44 22.37 13.39 -12.69
C ILE A 44 23.05 12.28 -13.49
N VAL A 45 22.46 11.93 -14.63
CA VAL A 45 23.07 11.04 -15.62
C VAL A 45 23.38 11.82 -16.88
N SER A 46 24.65 11.87 -17.25
CA SER A 46 25.16 12.59 -18.40
C SER A 46 25.57 11.63 -19.51
N ASN A 47 25.23 11.96 -20.74
CA ASN A 47 25.72 11.31 -21.95
C ASN A 47 26.76 12.24 -22.60
N PRO A 48 28.08 11.99 -22.41
CA PRO A 48 29.13 12.81 -23.00
C PRO A 48 29.40 12.47 -24.47
N THR A 49 28.72 11.48 -25.05
CA THR A 49 28.93 11.04 -26.43
C THR A 49 28.24 11.96 -27.43
N ASP A 50 28.50 11.75 -28.71
CA ASP A 50 27.92 12.47 -29.84
C ASP A 50 26.60 11.84 -30.37
N LYS A 51 26.11 10.78 -29.70
CA LYS A 51 24.88 10.07 -30.09
C LYS A 51 23.92 9.99 -28.92
N ASP A 52 22.63 9.97 -29.22
CA ASP A 52 21.59 9.74 -28.21
C ASP A 52 21.72 8.34 -27.62
N ILE A 53 21.60 8.23 -26.30
CA ILE A 53 21.64 6.96 -25.58
C ILE A 53 20.28 6.72 -24.94
N ARG A 54 19.66 5.59 -25.29
CA ARG A 54 18.38 5.17 -24.72
C ARG A 54 18.58 4.04 -23.72
N VAL A 55 18.07 4.20 -22.50
CA VAL A 55 18.24 3.22 -21.42
C VAL A 55 16.92 2.88 -20.74
N ILE A 56 16.81 1.69 -20.17
CA ILE A 56 15.78 1.36 -19.18
C ILE A 56 15.99 2.28 -17.97
N ALA A 57 14.97 3.05 -17.62
CA ALA A 57 14.97 4.07 -16.58
C ALA A 57 14.11 3.66 -15.37
N LYS A 58 13.92 2.35 -15.17
CA LYS A 58 13.17 1.77 -14.05
C LYS A 58 14.09 1.05 -13.09
N ASN A 59 13.79 1.15 -11.80
CA ASN A 59 14.56 0.52 -10.73
C ASN A 59 16.07 0.87 -10.78
N ASN A 60 16.39 2.14 -11.06
CA ASN A 60 17.72 2.74 -11.00
C ASN A 60 17.59 4.24 -10.70
N ILE A 61 18.69 4.98 -10.58
CA ILE A 61 18.66 6.41 -10.24
C ILE A 61 17.93 7.35 -11.23
N LEU A 62 17.54 6.87 -12.43
CA LEU A 62 16.68 7.63 -13.35
C LEU A 62 15.18 7.43 -13.08
N ASP A 63 14.83 6.49 -12.20
CA ASP A 63 13.45 6.20 -11.82
C ASP A 63 13.01 7.13 -10.68
N PRO A 64 12.10 8.09 -10.93
CA PRO A 64 11.59 8.97 -9.89
C PRO A 64 10.53 8.29 -9.01
N SER A 65 10.17 7.04 -9.33
CA SER A 65 9.17 6.30 -8.59
C SER A 65 9.75 5.63 -7.36
N ALA A 66 8.85 4.96 -6.67
CA ALA A 66 8.99 4.15 -5.48
C ALA A 66 9.95 2.95 -5.48
N THR A 67 10.76 2.79 -6.52
CA THR A 67 11.60 1.61 -6.70
C THR A 67 12.95 1.81 -6.00
N LYS A 68 13.81 0.78 -6.02
CA LYS A 68 15.06 0.81 -5.26
C LYS A 68 16.16 1.56 -6.03
N SER A 69 16.06 2.88 -6.03
CA SER A 69 17.05 3.79 -6.64
C SER A 69 18.36 3.88 -5.85
N PHE A 70 18.35 3.53 -4.57
CA PHE A 70 19.53 3.50 -3.70
C PHE A 70 19.59 2.22 -2.87
N SER A 71 20.79 1.78 -2.53
CA SER A 71 21.00 0.92 -1.36
C SER A 71 21.41 1.82 -0.20
N VAL A 72 20.73 1.69 0.94
CA VAL A 72 20.92 2.56 2.10
C VAL A 72 21.51 1.75 3.23
N SER A 73 22.53 2.29 3.89
CA SER A 73 23.19 1.64 5.03
C SER A 73 23.57 2.65 6.09
N LYS A 74 23.76 2.18 7.32
CA LYS A 74 24.29 2.94 8.45
C LYS A 74 25.29 2.07 9.20
N ASN A 75 26.53 2.55 9.38
CA ASN A 75 27.59 1.80 10.05
C ASN A 75 27.80 0.37 9.50
N GLY A 76 27.66 0.21 8.18
CA GLY A 76 27.77 -1.09 7.51
C GLY A 76 26.55 -2.01 7.67
N GLN A 77 25.50 -1.59 8.40
CA GLN A 77 24.22 -2.30 8.44
C GLN A 77 23.28 -1.75 7.38
N ASP A 78 22.65 -2.65 6.61
CA ASP A 78 21.66 -2.27 5.61
C ASP A 78 20.39 -1.73 6.27
N VAL A 79 19.85 -0.65 5.69
CA VAL A 79 18.52 -0.14 6.01
C VAL A 79 17.52 -0.82 5.08
N LEU A 80 16.56 -1.53 5.66
CA LEU A 80 15.63 -2.36 4.89
C LEU A 80 14.79 -1.50 3.94
N PHE A 81 14.73 -1.91 2.67
CA PHE A 81 13.88 -1.27 1.65
C PHE A 81 12.44 -1.82 1.70
N SER A 82 11.45 -0.94 1.76
CA SER A 82 10.01 -1.22 1.81
C SER A 82 9.24 -0.69 0.60
N GLY A 83 9.92 -0.21 -0.44
CA GLY A 83 9.29 0.29 -1.66
C GLY A 83 8.84 -0.79 -2.65
N VAL A 84 8.54 -0.35 -3.87
CA VAL A 84 8.01 -1.22 -4.93
C VAL A 84 9.09 -2.10 -5.54
N LYS A 85 8.79 -3.40 -5.60
CA LYS A 85 9.47 -4.37 -6.45
C LYS A 85 8.53 -4.73 -7.58
N ALA A 86 8.90 -4.39 -8.80
CA ALA A 86 8.06 -4.57 -9.98
C ALA A 86 8.78 -5.37 -11.07
N THR A 87 7.99 -6.14 -11.81
CA THR A 87 8.40 -6.74 -13.08
C THR A 87 7.89 -5.84 -14.20
N TYR A 88 8.75 -5.57 -15.18
CA TYR A 88 8.43 -4.67 -16.29
C TYR A 88 8.36 -5.44 -17.61
N ASP A 89 7.39 -5.07 -18.45
CA ASP A 89 7.37 -5.46 -19.85
C ASP A 89 8.46 -4.70 -20.61
N LEU A 90 9.52 -5.40 -21.02
CA LEU A 90 10.68 -4.82 -21.68
C LEU A 90 10.40 -4.34 -23.11
N THR A 91 9.23 -4.66 -23.66
CA THR A 91 8.77 -4.15 -24.96
C THR A 91 8.08 -2.79 -24.86
N ALA A 92 7.66 -2.39 -23.65
CA ALA A 92 6.93 -1.15 -23.43
C ALA A 92 7.86 0.07 -23.48
N ASP A 93 7.61 1.00 -24.41
CA ASP A 93 8.41 2.21 -24.60
C ASP A 93 8.57 3.05 -23.32
N ALA A 94 7.52 3.06 -22.48
CA ALA A 94 7.39 3.84 -21.26
C ALA A 94 8.41 3.51 -20.14
N ILE A 95 9.13 2.39 -20.24
CA ILE A 95 10.18 2.04 -19.27
C ILE A 95 11.54 2.62 -19.66
N TYR A 96 11.67 3.15 -20.87
CA TYR A 96 12.92 3.68 -21.39
C TYR A 96 12.97 5.21 -21.30
N LYS A 97 14.18 5.75 -21.26
CA LYS A 97 14.46 7.17 -21.35
C LYS A 97 15.66 7.41 -22.25
N THR A 98 15.52 8.36 -23.16
CA THR A 98 16.62 8.80 -24.03
C THR A 98 17.34 9.98 -23.39
N ILE A 99 18.66 9.85 -23.24
CA ILE A 99 19.59 10.89 -22.81
C ILE A 99 20.25 11.42 -24.09
N PRO A 100 19.94 12.66 -24.52
CA PRO A 100 20.47 13.19 -25.76
C PRO A 100 22.00 13.29 -25.75
N ALA A 101 22.61 13.26 -26.94
CA ALA A 101 24.03 13.53 -27.12
C ALA A 101 24.49 14.81 -26.40
N GLY A 102 25.64 14.75 -25.74
CA GLY A 102 26.22 15.86 -24.97
C GLY A 102 25.38 16.41 -23.81
N SER A 103 24.26 15.76 -23.47
CA SER A 103 23.26 16.29 -22.55
C SER A 103 23.16 15.47 -21.25
N SER A 104 22.35 15.94 -20.30
CA SER A 104 22.16 15.28 -19.00
C SER A 104 20.69 15.26 -18.59
N ILE A 105 20.32 14.25 -17.80
CA ILE A 105 19.03 14.15 -17.14
C ILE A 105 19.25 14.23 -15.63
N ALA A 106 18.54 15.15 -14.98
CA ALA A 106 18.51 15.26 -13.52
C ALA A 106 17.19 14.68 -12.97
N VAL A 107 17.29 13.93 -11.88
CA VAL A 107 16.16 13.38 -11.12
C VAL A 107 16.38 13.68 -9.65
N ASN A 108 15.40 14.35 -9.03
CA ASN A 108 15.38 14.51 -7.58
C ASN A 108 14.60 13.36 -6.96
N HIS A 109 15.24 12.66 -6.05
CA HIS A 109 14.64 11.61 -5.24
C HIS A 109 14.22 12.22 -3.91
N THR A 110 12.90 12.24 -3.67
CA THR A 110 12.25 12.71 -2.44
C THR A 110 11.46 11.57 -1.81
N GLY A 111 10.96 11.76 -0.59
CA GLY A 111 10.13 10.74 0.08
C GLY A 111 10.88 9.45 0.42
N LEU A 112 12.22 9.51 0.46
CA LEU A 112 13.07 8.37 0.78
C LEU A 112 12.77 7.83 2.18
N GLY A 113 12.38 8.69 3.13
CA GLY A 113 11.97 8.31 4.49
C GLY A 113 10.87 7.24 4.57
N ALA A 114 10.05 7.13 3.52
CA ALA A 114 9.00 6.11 3.42
C ALA A 114 9.46 4.83 2.73
N LEU A 115 10.53 4.90 1.94
CA LEU A 115 11.07 3.76 1.19
C LEU A 115 11.99 2.85 2.01
N TYR A 116 12.49 3.31 3.15
CA TYR A 116 13.44 2.57 3.96
C TYR A 116 13.10 2.65 5.44
N ASP A 117 13.43 1.60 6.18
CA ASP A 117 13.18 1.48 7.62
C ASP A 117 14.28 2.15 8.45
N PHE A 118 14.32 3.49 8.41
CA PHE A 118 15.29 4.27 9.19
C PHE A 118 15.09 4.13 10.70
N GLU A 119 13.86 3.84 11.14
CA GLU A 119 13.48 3.74 12.56
C GLU A 119 14.26 2.62 13.23
N HIS A 120 14.32 1.46 12.56
CA HIS A 120 14.97 0.27 13.08
C HIS A 120 16.47 0.47 13.39
N VAL A 121 17.12 1.38 12.67
CA VAL A 121 18.56 1.65 12.82
C VAL A 121 18.86 2.97 13.54
N GLY A 122 17.84 3.78 13.86
CA GLY A 122 17.96 5.01 14.66
C GLY A 122 18.60 6.21 13.95
N THR A 123 18.62 7.37 14.60
CA THR A 123 19.26 8.62 14.09
C THR A 123 20.76 8.48 13.84
N GLY A 124 21.30 9.20 12.87
CA GLY A 124 22.73 9.17 12.53
C GLY A 124 23.01 9.43 11.05
N THR A 125 24.21 9.07 10.62
CA THR A 125 24.65 9.25 9.22
C THR A 125 24.32 8.03 8.39
N PHE A 126 23.51 8.23 7.36
CA PHE A 126 23.11 7.22 6.39
C PHE A 126 23.90 7.36 5.10
N SER A 127 24.42 6.24 4.60
CA SER A 127 25.10 6.12 3.32
C SER A 127 24.14 5.65 2.25
N PHE A 128 24.05 6.37 1.15
CA PHE A 128 23.21 6.09 -0.01
C PHE A 128 24.09 5.73 -1.20
N ALA A 129 24.18 4.43 -1.51
CA ALA A 129 24.84 3.92 -2.70
C ALA A 129 23.84 3.95 -3.87
N PRO A 130 24.10 4.69 -4.96
CA PRO A 130 23.18 4.77 -6.08
C PRO A 130 23.09 3.45 -6.84
N ASN A 131 21.88 3.08 -7.27
CA ASN A 131 21.70 2.03 -8.25
C ASN A 131 21.94 2.61 -9.67
N SER A 132 23.17 2.49 -10.14
CA SER A 132 23.67 3.02 -11.41
C SER A 132 23.80 1.96 -12.51
N LEU A 133 22.94 0.93 -12.48
CA LEU A 133 22.84 -0.09 -13.52
C LEU A 133 21.92 0.39 -14.65
N PHE A 134 22.46 0.38 -15.88
CA PHE A 134 21.75 0.78 -17.09
C PHE A 134 21.82 -0.32 -18.16
N GLN A 135 20.73 -0.46 -18.90
CA GLN A 135 20.60 -1.37 -20.04
C GLN A 135 19.91 -0.65 -21.18
N THR A 136 20.31 -0.89 -22.42
CA THR A 136 19.68 -0.30 -23.61
C THR A 136 18.53 -1.16 -24.16
N GLY A 137 18.34 -2.38 -23.66
CA GLY A 137 17.29 -3.31 -24.07
C GLY A 137 17.39 -4.68 -23.35
N PRO A 138 16.46 -5.61 -23.63
CA PRO A 138 16.34 -6.90 -22.93
C PRO A 138 17.58 -7.79 -23.06
N ASP A 139 18.19 -7.84 -24.25
CA ASP A 139 19.37 -8.67 -24.53
C ASP A 139 20.68 -7.89 -24.39
N ALA A 140 20.61 -6.61 -24.01
CA ALA A 140 21.79 -5.76 -23.87
C ALA A 140 22.52 -6.07 -22.55
N LYS A 141 23.85 -6.19 -22.64
CA LYS A 141 24.70 -6.30 -21.45
C LYS A 141 24.51 -5.06 -20.56
N PRO A 142 24.24 -5.22 -19.24
CA PRO A 142 24.13 -4.09 -18.34
C PRO A 142 25.49 -3.41 -18.15
N LEU A 143 25.46 -2.09 -18.08
CA LEU A 143 26.57 -1.25 -17.61
C LEU A 143 26.26 -0.78 -16.20
N VAL A 144 27.19 -1.02 -15.27
CA VAL A 144 27.18 -0.37 -13.96
C VAL A 144 28.19 0.77 -13.99
N VAL A 145 27.75 1.99 -13.73
CA VAL A 145 28.64 3.15 -13.64
C VAL A 145 29.13 3.28 -12.20
N ASP A 146 30.42 3.09 -11.97
CA ASP A 146 31.01 3.23 -10.63
C ASP A 146 30.77 4.65 -10.10
N THR A 147 30.02 4.75 -9.00
CA THR A 147 29.58 6.00 -8.43
C THR A 147 29.64 5.88 -6.91
N PRO A 148 30.39 6.75 -6.22
CA PRO A 148 30.54 6.66 -4.78
C PRO A 148 29.21 6.89 -4.07
N ALA A 149 29.04 6.23 -2.93
CA ALA A 149 27.94 6.51 -2.03
C ALA A 149 28.06 7.92 -1.42
N ILE A 150 26.92 8.52 -1.11
CA ILE A 150 26.84 9.83 -0.44
C ILE A 150 26.28 9.67 0.97
N ASN A 151 26.59 10.62 1.84
CA ASN A 151 26.16 10.58 3.23
C ASN A 151 25.16 11.69 3.55
N VAL A 152 24.13 11.37 4.34
CA VAL A 152 23.17 12.33 4.91
C VAL A 152 23.01 12.05 6.39
N GLN A 153 23.20 13.07 7.23
CA GLN A 153 22.96 12.98 8.66
C GLN A 153 21.49 13.27 8.98
N VAL A 154 20.80 12.38 9.69
CA VAL A 154 19.45 12.61 10.23
C VAL A 154 19.54 12.71 11.74
N THR A 155 19.11 13.84 12.29
CA THR A 155 19.40 14.20 13.68
C THR A 155 18.29 13.88 14.67
N HIS A 156 17.02 13.78 14.24
CA HIS A 156 15.89 13.65 15.16
C HIS A 156 14.87 12.58 14.74
N ASP A 157 14.14 12.82 13.65
CA ASP A 157 12.98 12.02 13.29
C ASP A 157 13.35 10.96 12.26
N VAL A 158 13.41 9.72 12.72
CA VAL A 158 13.63 8.52 11.90
C VAL A 158 12.44 7.58 11.92
N LYS A 159 11.27 7.99 12.45
CA LYS A 159 10.12 7.09 12.53
C LYS A 159 9.76 6.57 11.14
N LYS A 160 9.38 5.31 11.04
CA LYS A 160 9.01 4.70 9.77
C LYS A 160 7.84 5.47 9.17
N ARG A 161 7.95 5.81 7.89
CA ARG A 161 6.84 6.40 7.15
C ARG A 161 6.16 5.31 6.35
N GLU A 162 4.84 5.33 6.39
CA GLU A 162 4.03 4.45 5.56
C GLU A 162 4.21 4.85 4.08
N PHE A 163 4.72 3.90 3.30
CA PHE A 163 4.97 4.08 1.88
C PHE A 163 3.66 3.90 1.11
N TYR A 164 3.20 4.99 0.48
CA TYR A 164 1.93 5.17 -0.21
C TYR A 164 0.75 5.68 0.59
N ARG A 165 -0.03 6.54 -0.09
CA ARG A 165 -1.29 7.07 0.38
C ARG A 165 -2.50 6.39 -0.30
N ARG A 166 -3.25 5.58 0.45
CA ARG A 166 -4.35 4.71 0.05
C ARG A 166 -5.37 4.52 1.20
N GLN A 167 -6.26 5.49 1.36
CA GLN A 167 -7.25 5.62 2.45
C GLN A 167 -8.65 5.23 1.94
N SER A 168 -9.52 4.65 2.77
CA SER A 168 -10.91 4.43 2.37
C SER A 168 -11.65 5.76 2.24
N THR A 169 -12.30 5.99 1.10
CA THR A 169 -12.97 7.25 0.79
C THR A 169 -14.48 7.02 0.69
N PRO A 170 -15.28 7.53 1.64
CA PRO A 170 -16.73 7.57 1.51
C PRO A 170 -17.16 8.41 0.30
N THR A 171 -18.05 7.87 -0.53
CA THR A 171 -18.59 8.55 -1.71
C THR A 171 -20.10 8.34 -1.82
N CYS A 172 -20.85 9.43 -1.80
CA CYS A 172 -22.27 9.42 -2.08
C CYS A 172 -22.71 10.78 -2.61
N SER A 173 -23.64 10.80 -3.57
CA SER A 173 -24.23 12.05 -4.06
C SER A 173 -25.15 12.69 -3.04
N ASP A 174 -25.83 11.88 -2.23
CA ASP A 174 -26.63 12.34 -1.10
C ASP A 174 -25.74 12.68 0.11
N SER A 175 -25.78 13.94 0.55
CA SER A 175 -24.93 14.43 1.64
C SER A 175 -25.22 13.77 2.99
N GLY A 176 -26.47 13.37 3.26
CA GLY A 176 -26.84 12.70 4.50
C GLY A 176 -26.28 11.28 4.55
N ARG A 177 -26.44 10.53 3.46
CA ARG A 177 -25.82 9.21 3.29
C ARG A 177 -24.30 9.28 3.30
N LEU A 178 -23.70 10.30 2.68
CA LEU A 178 -22.25 10.54 2.74
C LEU A 178 -21.77 10.72 4.18
N GLN A 179 -22.47 11.51 4.99
CA GLN A 179 -22.15 11.69 6.40
C GLN A 179 -22.28 10.37 7.17
N ILE A 180 -23.35 9.60 6.93
CA ILE A 180 -23.52 8.28 7.54
C ILE A 180 -22.35 7.34 7.21
N LEU A 181 -21.90 7.31 5.95
CA LEU A 181 -20.74 6.49 5.55
C LEU A 181 -19.45 6.96 6.23
N THR A 182 -19.26 8.27 6.34
CA THR A 182 -18.11 8.89 7.02
C THR A 182 -18.07 8.50 8.50
N ASP A 183 -19.20 8.63 9.20
CA ASP A 183 -19.33 8.26 10.61
C ASP A 183 -19.13 6.76 10.80
N SER A 184 -19.69 5.95 9.90
CA SER A 184 -19.58 4.49 9.97
C SER A 184 -18.14 4.01 9.76
N LEU A 185 -17.39 4.62 8.84
CA LEU A 185 -15.96 4.37 8.67
C LEU A 185 -15.16 4.77 9.92
N SER A 186 -15.46 5.94 10.51
CA SER A 186 -14.82 6.38 11.76
C SER A 186 -15.05 5.38 12.90
N TYR A 187 -16.29 4.91 13.08
CA TYR A 187 -16.59 3.87 14.05
C TYR A 187 -15.90 2.55 13.73
N ALA A 188 -15.92 2.08 12.48
CA ALA A 188 -15.25 0.84 12.10
C ALA A 188 -13.77 0.84 12.47
N ARG A 189 -13.08 1.95 12.22
CA ARG A 189 -11.69 2.18 12.61
C ARG A 189 -11.50 2.15 14.12
N SER A 190 -12.38 2.83 14.86
CA SER A 190 -12.36 2.82 16.33
C SER A 190 -12.59 1.42 16.91
N LEU A 191 -13.53 0.64 16.34
CA LEU A 191 -13.82 -0.73 16.76
C LEU A 191 -12.60 -1.63 16.53
N ALA A 192 -11.98 -1.55 15.34
CA ALA A 192 -10.78 -2.31 15.01
C ALA A 192 -9.60 -1.91 15.90
N GLY A 193 -9.39 -0.61 16.15
CA GLY A 193 -8.29 -0.11 16.97
C GLY A 193 -8.45 -0.48 18.45
N GLY A 194 -9.67 -0.44 18.96
CA GLY A 194 -10.01 -0.94 20.29
C GLY A 194 -9.69 -2.43 20.42
N ALA A 195 -10.13 -3.26 19.46
CA ALA A 195 -9.84 -4.69 19.47
C ALA A 195 -8.34 -5.01 19.33
N ALA A 196 -7.62 -4.31 18.44
CA ALA A 196 -6.17 -4.45 18.31
C ALA A 196 -5.44 -4.08 19.63
N THR A 197 -5.85 -2.99 20.27
CA THR A 197 -5.31 -2.58 21.57
C THR A 197 -5.59 -3.62 22.66
N ASP A 198 -6.80 -4.20 22.67
CA ASP A 198 -7.18 -5.24 23.63
C ASP A 198 -6.35 -6.50 23.45
N ILE A 199 -6.09 -6.96 22.23
CA ILE A 199 -5.23 -8.13 21.96
C ILE A 199 -3.84 -7.96 22.58
N ARG A 200 -3.29 -6.75 22.54
CA ARG A 200 -1.95 -6.46 23.09
C ARG A 200 -1.97 -6.29 24.61
N SER A 201 -3.02 -5.70 25.15
CA SER A 201 -3.12 -5.35 26.57
C SER A 201 -3.67 -6.51 27.41
N HIS A 202 -4.53 -7.33 26.82
CA HIS A 202 -5.24 -8.46 27.42
C HIS A 202 -5.21 -9.67 26.47
N PRO A 203 -4.04 -10.27 26.23
CA PRO A 203 -3.87 -11.35 25.26
C PRO A 203 -4.81 -12.56 25.50
N THR A 204 -5.26 -12.77 26.74
CA THR A 204 -6.18 -13.86 27.10
C THR A 204 -7.62 -13.39 27.31
N SER A 205 -8.03 -12.26 26.71
CA SER A 205 -9.40 -11.73 26.87
C SER A 205 -10.45 -12.75 26.43
N ALA A 206 -11.62 -12.70 27.07
CA ALA A 206 -12.72 -13.60 26.74
C ALA A 206 -13.15 -13.40 25.28
N GLU A 207 -13.09 -12.16 24.80
CA GLU A 207 -13.42 -11.72 23.46
C GLU A 207 -12.46 -12.31 22.43
N PHE A 208 -11.14 -12.24 22.64
CA PHE A 208 -10.17 -12.88 21.75
C PHE A 208 -10.36 -14.40 21.73
N ASN A 209 -10.51 -15.04 22.89
CA ASN A 209 -10.72 -16.49 22.96
C ASN A 209 -12.01 -16.93 22.26
N THR A 210 -13.07 -16.14 22.39
CA THR A 210 -14.36 -16.41 21.74
C THR A 210 -14.26 -16.31 20.23
N TYR A 211 -13.73 -15.20 19.69
CA TYR A 211 -13.78 -14.94 18.25
C TYR A 211 -12.54 -15.37 17.48
N PHE A 212 -11.40 -15.57 18.14
CA PHE A 212 -10.14 -15.95 17.46
C PHE A 212 -9.31 -16.98 18.22
N GLY A 213 -9.82 -17.56 19.32
CA GLY A 213 -9.10 -18.55 20.12
C GLY A 213 -8.43 -19.63 19.28
N GLY A 214 -7.15 -19.90 19.56
CA GLY A 214 -6.30 -20.83 18.79
C GLY A 214 -5.55 -20.19 17.61
N ASN A 215 -5.83 -18.94 17.25
CA ASN A 215 -5.07 -18.21 16.23
C ASN A 215 -3.88 -17.43 16.81
N SER A 216 -2.97 -17.03 15.93
CA SER A 216 -1.88 -16.12 16.26
C SER A 216 -2.43 -14.73 16.60
N GLN A 217 -2.15 -14.26 17.82
CA GLN A 217 -2.50 -12.90 18.24
C GLN A 217 -1.85 -11.84 17.35
N ASP A 218 -0.60 -12.05 16.92
CA ASP A 218 0.11 -11.11 16.05
C ASP A 218 -0.57 -10.96 14.69
N ASP A 219 -1.05 -12.05 14.11
CA ASP A 219 -1.73 -12.03 12.81
C ASP A 219 -3.10 -11.34 12.90
N ILE A 220 -3.90 -11.67 13.93
CA ILE A 220 -5.22 -11.03 14.12
C ILE A 220 -5.05 -9.55 14.49
N TRP A 221 -4.10 -9.23 15.36
CA TRP A 221 -3.74 -7.85 15.69
C TRP A 221 -3.38 -7.07 14.42
N TYR A 222 -2.50 -7.61 13.58
CA TYR A 222 -2.05 -6.92 12.36
C TYR A 222 -3.21 -6.64 11.39
N ARG A 223 -4.12 -7.61 11.22
CA ARG A 223 -5.30 -7.45 10.37
C ARG A 223 -6.25 -6.35 10.89
N LEU A 224 -6.48 -6.32 12.20
CA LEU A 224 -7.28 -5.27 12.83
C LEU A 224 -6.56 -3.91 12.79
N ASP A 225 -5.25 -3.87 12.97
CA ASP A 225 -4.45 -2.65 12.94
C ASP A 225 -4.45 -1.99 11.56
N ILE A 226 -4.37 -2.77 10.47
CA ILE A 226 -4.53 -2.27 9.10
C ILE A 226 -5.90 -1.59 8.91
N ILE A 227 -6.97 -2.15 9.48
CA ILE A 227 -8.33 -1.59 9.40
C ILE A 227 -8.46 -0.36 10.30
N ALA A 228 -7.95 -0.43 11.53
CA ALA A 228 -8.00 0.66 12.52
C ALA A 228 -7.28 1.90 12.01
N GLY A 229 -6.09 1.66 11.50
CA GLY A 229 -5.32 2.64 10.79
C GLY A 229 -6.16 3.24 9.67
N ASP A 230 -6.86 2.40 8.89
CA ASP A 230 -7.38 2.68 7.54
C ASP A 230 -6.41 3.64 6.84
N LEU A 231 -5.14 3.32 7.07
CA LEU A 231 -4.09 4.25 6.85
C LEU A 231 -3.89 4.24 5.37
N PRO A 232 -3.22 5.28 4.89
CA PRO A 232 -2.90 5.29 3.52
C PRO A 232 -2.01 4.09 3.05
N SER A 233 -1.42 3.29 3.93
CA SER A 233 -0.75 2.02 3.56
C SER A 233 -1.69 0.83 3.31
N SER A 234 -2.96 0.92 3.72
CA SER A 234 -3.89 -0.22 3.74
C SER A 234 -4.51 -0.57 2.37
N GLY A 235 -4.50 0.34 1.38
CA GLY A 235 -5.11 0.16 0.05
C GLY A 235 -6.20 1.20 -0.30
N THR A 236 -6.38 1.56 -1.58
CA THR A 236 -7.32 2.64 -1.96
C THR A 236 -8.63 1.97 -2.32
N ARG A 237 -9.72 2.43 -1.69
CA ARG A 237 -11.06 1.92 -1.98
C ARG A 237 -12.09 3.01 -1.78
N ILE A 238 -13.15 2.97 -2.57
CA ILE A 238 -14.34 3.75 -2.27
C ILE A 238 -15.26 2.98 -1.32
N ILE A 239 -15.97 3.70 -0.47
CA ILE A 239 -17.15 3.19 0.24
C ILE A 239 -18.34 3.94 -0.34
N SER A 240 -19.12 3.27 -1.18
CA SER A 240 -20.10 3.90 -2.05
C SER A 240 -21.54 3.57 -1.66
N CYS A 241 -22.42 4.56 -1.76
CA CYS A 241 -23.87 4.35 -1.66
C CYS A 241 -24.53 3.98 -3.00
N THR A 242 -23.74 3.90 -4.08
CA THR A 242 -24.20 3.50 -5.41
C THR A 242 -23.79 2.06 -5.64
N ASP A 243 -24.73 1.23 -6.11
CA ASP A 243 -24.51 -0.18 -6.38
C ASP A 243 -24.30 -0.43 -7.88
N PRO A 244 -23.05 -0.50 -8.36
CA PRO A 244 -22.77 -0.74 -9.77
C PRO A 244 -23.04 -2.19 -10.21
N GLN A 245 -23.14 -3.14 -9.27
CA GLN A 245 -23.33 -4.57 -9.57
C GLN A 245 -24.79 -5.02 -9.50
N GLY A 246 -25.71 -4.16 -9.04
CA GLY A 246 -27.13 -4.50 -8.91
C GLY A 246 -27.45 -5.50 -7.80
N LEU A 247 -26.56 -5.66 -6.82
CA LEU A 247 -26.74 -6.58 -5.69
C LEU A 247 -27.67 -6.04 -4.59
N CYS A 248 -27.93 -4.73 -4.56
CA CYS A 248 -28.75 -4.03 -3.57
C CYS A 248 -30.25 -3.98 -3.93
N GLY A 249 -30.74 -4.94 -4.72
CA GLY A 249 -32.14 -4.98 -5.12
C GLY A 249 -33.12 -5.05 -3.92
N PRO A 250 -34.41 -4.67 -4.10
CA PRO A 250 -35.40 -4.51 -3.02
C PRO A 250 -35.65 -5.75 -2.15
N SER A 251 -35.30 -6.94 -2.65
CA SER A 251 -35.47 -8.23 -1.96
C SER A 251 -34.15 -8.98 -1.78
N SER A 252 -33.01 -8.32 -1.97
CA SER A 252 -31.68 -8.94 -1.91
C SER A 252 -31.29 -9.36 -0.48
N GLY A 253 -31.76 -8.62 0.53
CA GLY A 253 -31.31 -8.78 1.92
C GLY A 253 -29.85 -8.37 2.15
N VAL A 254 -29.16 -7.85 1.12
CA VAL A 254 -27.76 -7.43 1.21
C VAL A 254 -27.69 -6.09 1.93
N ILE A 255 -26.83 -6.00 2.95
CA ILE A 255 -26.60 -4.75 3.70
C ILE A 255 -25.48 -3.93 3.05
N ALA A 256 -24.37 -4.59 2.74
CA ALA A 256 -23.23 -4.08 2.01
C ALA A 256 -22.53 -5.26 1.32
N TYR A 257 -21.60 -4.96 0.42
CA TYR A 257 -20.71 -5.95 -0.17
C TYR A 257 -19.38 -5.32 -0.55
N THR A 258 -18.34 -6.16 -0.63
CA THR A 258 -17.00 -5.78 -1.11
C THR A 258 -16.73 -6.40 -2.47
N LEU A 259 -16.37 -5.59 -3.46
CA LEU A 259 -15.87 -6.05 -4.75
C LEU A 259 -14.36 -6.23 -4.68
N LEU A 260 -13.92 -7.47 -4.52
CA LEU A 260 -12.52 -7.84 -4.54
C LEU A 260 -12.04 -8.13 -5.96
N VAL A 261 -10.97 -7.46 -6.37
CA VAL A 261 -10.22 -7.77 -7.58
C VAL A 261 -8.85 -8.28 -7.15
N THR A 262 -8.53 -9.51 -7.50
CA THR A 262 -7.25 -10.14 -7.16
C THR A 262 -6.40 -10.43 -8.39
N SER A 263 -5.09 -10.23 -8.29
CA SER A 263 -4.13 -10.62 -9.32
C SER A 263 -2.90 -11.27 -8.68
N GLY A 264 -2.56 -12.48 -9.13
CA GLY A 264 -1.44 -13.24 -8.58
C GLY A 264 -1.54 -13.52 -7.07
N GLY A 265 -2.77 -13.68 -6.55
CA GLY A 265 -3.03 -13.88 -5.12
C GLY A 265 -3.04 -12.61 -4.26
N ASN A 266 -2.80 -11.43 -4.85
CA ASN A 266 -2.85 -10.15 -4.15
C ASN A 266 -4.14 -9.40 -4.44
N ILE A 267 -4.66 -8.66 -3.46
CA ILE A 267 -5.77 -7.72 -3.64
C ILE A 267 -5.25 -6.49 -4.39
N VAL A 268 -5.83 -6.23 -5.57
CA VAL A 268 -5.49 -5.07 -6.43
C VAL A 268 -6.66 -4.09 -6.57
N GLY A 269 -7.86 -4.47 -6.14
CA GLY A 269 -9.04 -3.62 -6.00
C GLY A 269 -9.97 -4.18 -4.92
N SER A 270 -10.64 -3.31 -4.17
CA SER A 270 -11.39 -3.72 -2.97
C SER A 270 -12.48 -2.72 -2.57
N ASP A 271 -13.26 -2.25 -3.53
CA ASP A 271 -14.31 -1.24 -3.28
C ASP A 271 -15.47 -1.82 -2.49
N ILE A 272 -16.05 -1.01 -1.61
CA ILE A 272 -17.16 -1.38 -0.74
C ILE A 272 -18.41 -0.62 -1.19
N TYR A 273 -19.54 -1.32 -1.22
CA TYR A 273 -20.81 -0.77 -1.66
C TYR A 273 -21.89 -1.06 -0.61
N THR A 274 -22.63 -0.03 -0.21
CA THR A 274 -23.68 -0.13 0.81
C THR A 274 -25.06 -0.03 0.17
N CYS A 275 -25.99 -0.87 0.61
CA CYS A 275 -27.36 -0.91 0.11
C CYS A 275 -28.31 0.00 0.93
N ASP A 276 -29.52 0.25 0.43
CA ASP A 276 -30.50 1.13 1.10
C ASP A 276 -30.81 0.71 2.56
N ILE A 277 -30.81 -0.59 2.85
CA ILE A 277 -31.05 -1.12 4.20
C ILE A 277 -29.98 -0.64 5.21
N PHE A 278 -28.74 -0.42 4.76
CA PHE A 278 -27.66 0.14 5.58
C PHE A 278 -28.05 1.50 6.18
N PHE A 279 -28.71 2.33 5.38
CA PHE A 279 -29.11 3.68 5.77
C PHE A 279 -30.43 3.71 6.55
N THR A 280 -31.35 2.78 6.28
CA THR A 280 -32.72 2.83 6.81
C THR A 280 -32.95 1.94 8.03
N SER A 281 -32.24 0.82 8.14
CA SER A 281 -32.59 -0.26 9.08
C SER A 281 -31.42 -0.76 9.94
N VAL A 282 -30.18 -0.36 9.64
CA VAL A 282 -29.02 -0.71 10.47
C VAL A 282 -28.83 0.34 11.58
N GLY A 283 -28.66 -0.15 12.81
CA GLY A 283 -28.44 0.66 14.02
C GLY A 283 -27.10 1.37 14.04
N THR A 284 -26.93 2.33 14.95
CA THR A 284 -25.66 3.01 15.16
C THR A 284 -24.78 2.21 16.13
N THR A 285 -23.45 2.38 16.05
CA THR A 285 -22.53 1.69 16.98
C THR A 285 -22.87 1.92 18.45
N PRO A 286 -23.20 3.15 18.93
CA PRO A 286 -23.58 3.35 20.33
C PRO A 286 -24.87 2.63 20.74
N SER A 287 -25.78 2.32 19.79
CA SER A 287 -27.05 1.67 20.12
C SER A 287 -26.90 0.24 20.66
N ILE A 288 -25.73 -0.39 20.45
CA ILE A 288 -25.47 -1.75 20.94
C ILE A 288 -25.40 -1.85 22.47
N CYS A 289 -25.15 -0.72 23.16
CA CYS A 289 -25.13 -0.69 24.63
C CYS A 289 -26.48 -1.07 25.24
N GLN A 290 -27.58 -0.72 24.54
CA GLN A 290 -28.94 -1.02 24.99
C GLN A 290 -29.53 -2.25 24.27
N ASN A 291 -29.21 -2.42 22.98
CA ASN A 291 -29.91 -3.36 22.12
C ASN A 291 -29.12 -4.65 21.83
N GLY A 292 -27.87 -4.75 22.30
CA GLY A 292 -26.97 -5.85 21.95
C GLY A 292 -26.38 -5.72 20.55
N PHE A 293 -25.49 -6.65 20.18
CA PHE A 293 -24.72 -6.60 18.94
C PHE A 293 -24.78 -7.88 18.08
N ASP A 294 -25.49 -8.92 18.52
CA ASP A 294 -25.50 -10.23 17.86
C ASP A 294 -26.05 -10.16 16.43
N SER A 295 -27.10 -9.35 16.20
CA SER A 295 -27.68 -9.14 14.87
C SER A 295 -26.72 -8.39 13.95
N THR A 296 -26.61 -8.80 12.69
CA THR A 296 -25.81 -8.13 11.64
C THR A 296 -26.25 -6.68 11.39
N THR A 297 -27.51 -6.35 11.66
CA THR A 297 -28.08 -5.00 11.53
C THR A 297 -27.88 -4.11 12.77
N SER A 298 -27.17 -4.56 13.80
CA SER A 298 -27.03 -3.82 15.07
C SER A 298 -26.17 -2.56 14.97
N SER A 299 -25.19 -2.52 14.05
CA SER A 299 -24.20 -1.44 14.00
C SER A 299 -23.67 -1.21 12.59
N ARG A 300 -23.87 0.00 12.06
CA ARG A 300 -23.27 0.45 10.79
C ARG A 300 -21.75 0.43 10.82
N GLY A 301 -21.14 0.83 11.94
CA GLY A 301 -19.69 0.73 12.12
C GLY A 301 -19.21 -0.72 12.12
N GLY A 302 -19.99 -1.64 12.69
CA GLY A 302 -19.73 -3.07 12.64
C GLY A 302 -19.83 -3.64 11.23
N VAL A 303 -20.83 -3.21 10.44
CA VAL A 303 -20.95 -3.60 9.02
C VAL A 303 -19.75 -3.10 8.21
N ILE A 304 -19.33 -1.84 8.36
CA ILE A 304 -18.15 -1.35 7.64
C ILE A 304 -16.87 -2.06 8.10
N LEU A 305 -16.74 -2.44 9.37
CA LEU A 305 -15.62 -3.27 9.86
C LEU A 305 -15.60 -4.65 9.20
N HIS A 306 -16.76 -5.29 9.04
CA HIS A 306 -16.90 -6.54 8.30
C HIS A 306 -16.36 -6.38 6.86
N GLU A 307 -16.87 -5.41 6.11
CA GLU A 307 -16.44 -5.18 4.72
C GLU A 307 -14.96 -4.81 4.59
N LEU A 308 -14.43 -4.00 5.52
CA LEU A 308 -13.01 -3.67 5.55
C LEU A 308 -12.12 -4.89 5.79
N SER A 309 -12.61 -5.92 6.49
CA SER A 309 -11.87 -7.18 6.65
C SER A 309 -11.72 -7.93 5.32
N HIS A 310 -12.76 -7.95 4.47
CA HIS A 310 -12.64 -8.47 3.10
C HIS A 310 -11.60 -7.65 2.34
N ALA A 311 -11.77 -6.33 2.38
CA ALA A 311 -11.04 -5.40 1.56
C ALA A 311 -9.54 -5.33 1.89
N THR A 312 -9.16 -5.53 3.15
CA THR A 312 -7.76 -5.42 3.60
C THR A 312 -7.07 -6.77 3.72
N SER A 313 -7.84 -7.80 4.08
CA SER A 313 -7.30 -9.05 4.61
C SER A 313 -7.80 -10.29 3.87
N GLY A 314 -8.66 -10.09 2.86
CA GLY A 314 -9.19 -11.15 2.01
C GLY A 314 -9.99 -12.20 2.78
N THR A 315 -10.68 -11.79 3.85
CA THR A 315 -11.60 -12.67 4.57
C THR A 315 -12.74 -13.11 3.66
N ALA A 316 -13.45 -14.14 4.07
CA ALA A 316 -14.63 -14.70 3.43
C ALA A 316 -15.84 -14.61 4.37
N ASP A 317 -17.01 -14.87 3.82
CA ASP A 317 -18.26 -15.01 4.56
C ASP A 317 -18.55 -16.49 4.84
N LEU A 318 -17.96 -17.01 5.91
CA LEU A 318 -18.12 -18.41 6.32
C LEU A 318 -19.33 -18.61 7.24
N GLY A 319 -19.78 -17.53 7.90
CA GLY A 319 -20.99 -17.53 8.71
C GLY A 319 -21.32 -16.15 9.27
N TYR A 320 -22.61 -15.85 9.36
CA TYR A 320 -23.12 -14.55 9.79
C TYR A 320 -23.72 -14.60 11.20
N GLY A 321 -23.52 -13.53 11.96
CA GLY A 321 -23.97 -13.38 13.35
C GLY A 321 -22.94 -13.89 14.36
N CYS A 322 -22.92 -13.25 15.53
CA CYS A 322 -21.84 -13.46 16.50
C CYS A 322 -21.81 -14.84 17.14
N SER A 323 -22.97 -15.50 17.27
CA SER A 323 -23.06 -16.88 17.74
C SER A 323 -22.41 -17.86 16.74
N VAL A 324 -22.67 -17.69 15.44
CA VAL A 324 -22.07 -18.52 14.38
C VAL A 324 -20.57 -18.27 14.30
N ALA A 325 -20.16 -17.00 14.29
CA ALA A 325 -18.75 -16.60 14.26
C ALA A 325 -17.94 -17.22 15.43
N ALA A 326 -18.50 -17.24 16.64
CA ALA A 326 -17.86 -17.85 17.81
C ALA A 326 -17.71 -19.37 17.71
N GLY A 327 -18.59 -20.04 16.96
CA GLY A 327 -18.62 -21.49 16.79
C GLY A 327 -17.76 -22.04 15.66
N LEU A 328 -17.14 -21.18 14.84
CA LEU A 328 -16.32 -21.60 13.70
C LEU A 328 -15.03 -22.33 14.13
N SER A 329 -14.44 -23.09 13.20
CA SER A 329 -13.13 -23.72 13.42
C SER A 329 -12.03 -22.66 13.60
N VAL A 330 -10.88 -23.02 14.17
CA VAL A 330 -9.77 -22.06 14.38
C VAL A 330 -9.37 -21.36 13.08
N ALA A 331 -9.22 -22.13 11.99
CA ALA A 331 -8.86 -21.57 10.68
C ALA A 331 -9.98 -20.68 10.10
N ASP A 332 -11.24 -21.07 10.29
CA ASP A 332 -12.39 -20.32 9.77
C ASP A 332 -12.62 -19.03 10.55
N LYS A 333 -12.41 -19.02 11.87
CA LYS A 333 -12.47 -17.81 12.71
C LYS A 333 -11.58 -16.69 12.17
N ARG A 334 -10.34 -17.03 11.81
CA ARG A 334 -9.38 -16.10 11.19
C ARG A 334 -9.86 -15.58 9.84
N ASN A 335 -10.50 -16.44 9.06
CA ASN A 335 -10.86 -16.14 7.69
C ASN A 335 -12.29 -15.59 7.55
N ASN A 336 -13.11 -15.55 8.60
CA ASN A 336 -14.49 -15.07 8.55
C ASN A 336 -14.59 -13.58 8.89
N ALA A 337 -15.23 -12.79 8.03
CA ALA A 337 -15.39 -11.35 8.24
C ALA A 337 -16.17 -11.00 9.52
N ASP A 338 -17.21 -11.77 9.83
CA ASP A 338 -18.05 -11.51 11.00
C ASP A 338 -17.35 -11.76 12.35
N ASN A 339 -16.24 -12.51 12.37
CA ASN A 339 -15.41 -12.63 13.57
C ASN A 339 -14.74 -11.30 13.94
N TYR A 340 -14.29 -10.53 12.95
CA TYR A 340 -13.70 -9.19 13.17
C TYR A 340 -14.76 -8.21 13.65
N ARG A 341 -15.93 -8.20 12.99
CA ARG A 341 -17.09 -7.38 13.40
C ARG A 341 -17.49 -7.68 14.84
N CYS A 342 -17.70 -8.95 15.18
CA CYS A 342 -18.21 -9.34 16.49
C CYS A 342 -17.20 -9.09 17.61
N MET A 343 -15.91 -9.34 17.39
CA MET A 343 -14.88 -8.98 18.36
C MET A 343 -14.83 -7.46 18.60
N GLY A 344 -14.83 -6.65 17.53
CA GLY A 344 -14.81 -5.20 17.66
C GLY A 344 -16.00 -4.65 18.44
N LEU A 345 -17.20 -5.16 18.17
CA LEU A 345 -18.43 -4.76 18.88
C LEU A 345 -18.45 -5.26 20.34
N ALA A 346 -17.96 -6.48 20.62
CA ALA A 346 -17.84 -7.00 21.97
C ALA A 346 -16.89 -6.13 22.82
N ILE A 347 -15.73 -5.78 22.27
CA ILE A 347 -14.76 -4.89 22.91
C ILE A 347 -15.35 -3.50 23.15
N TYR A 348 -16.00 -2.89 22.16
CA TYR A 348 -16.70 -1.62 22.36
C TYR A 348 -17.74 -1.72 23.48
N LYS A 349 -18.54 -2.78 23.50
CA LYS A 349 -19.55 -2.96 24.55
C LYS A 349 -18.91 -3.09 25.93
N HIS A 350 -17.78 -3.78 26.04
CA HIS A 350 -17.07 -3.97 27.29
C HIS A 350 -16.54 -2.64 27.87
N TYR A 351 -15.97 -1.78 27.02
CA TYR A 351 -15.27 -0.58 27.49
C TYR A 351 -16.07 0.73 27.41
N ASN A 352 -17.20 0.76 26.70
CA ASN A 352 -17.91 2.01 26.39
C ASN A 352 -19.39 2.08 26.83
N CYS A 353 -19.96 1.08 27.50
CA CYS A 353 -21.42 1.00 27.78
C CYS A 353 -21.86 1.13 29.27
#